data_AF-A0A2N2TD50-F1
#
_entry.id   AF-A0A2N2TD50-F1
#
_cell.length_a   1.000
_cell.length_b   1.000
_cell.length_c   1.000
_cell.angle_alpha   90.00
_cell.angle_beta   90.00
_cell.angle_gamma   90.00
#
_symmetry.space_group_name_H-M   'P 1'
#
loop_
_entity.id
_entity.type
_entity.pdbx_description
1 polymer ?
#
loop_
_entity_poly.entity_id
_entity_poly.type
_entity_poly.pdbx_seq_one_letter_code
_entity_poly.pdbx_strand_id
1 'polypeptide(L)'
;MPWPPEYQRASVDFERFMVTARDEAGLATTNMAWNMVEGVLHMFRRRLSTNDALRFADQLPPVVRALFLQHWMPSDQVEPVGSHAELLDEVRSLRPEHNFSPDNAIESVGTALRSVVTSDGFERAMDVLPPELRRLWENPAPFTSPDTPSGA
;
A
#
# COMPACT_ATOMS: atom_id res chain seq x y z
N MET A 1 13.78 -29.52 10.39
CA MET A 1 12.90 -28.36 10.61
C MET A 1 12.61 -27.77 9.24
N PRO A 2 11.34 -27.68 8.78
CA PRO A 2 11.04 -26.95 7.56
C PRO A 2 11.37 -25.47 7.77
N TRP A 3 11.78 -24.79 6.70
CA TRP A 3 11.96 -23.34 6.65
C TRP A 3 10.62 -22.62 6.86
N PRO A 4 10.58 -21.33 7.23
CA PRO A 4 9.36 -20.72 7.75
C PRO A 4 8.18 -20.69 6.75
N PRO A 5 6.92 -20.88 7.19
CA PRO A 5 5.74 -21.04 6.32
C PRO A 5 5.43 -19.86 5.39
N GLU A 6 5.78 -18.64 5.79
CA GLU A 6 5.61 -17.41 5.00
C GLU A 6 6.46 -17.40 3.74
N TYR A 7 7.62 -18.07 3.76
CA TYR A 7 8.45 -18.20 2.56
C TYR A 7 7.97 -19.35 1.67
N GLN A 8 7.39 -20.40 2.25
CA GLN A 8 6.78 -21.49 1.47
C GLN A 8 5.53 -21.03 0.69
N ARG A 9 4.81 -20.04 1.22
CA ARG A 9 3.57 -19.49 0.64
C ARG A 9 3.75 -18.16 -0.09
N ALA A 10 4.99 -17.72 -0.27
CA ALA A 10 5.33 -16.40 -0.79
C ALA A 10 4.55 -16.00 -2.07
N SER A 11 4.44 -16.91 -3.05
CA SER A 11 3.68 -16.66 -4.29
C SER A 11 2.17 -16.55 -4.07
N VAL A 12 1.61 -17.41 -3.20
CA VAL A 12 0.17 -17.43 -2.88
C VAL A 12 -0.22 -16.16 -2.11
N ASP A 13 0.60 -15.77 -1.14
CA ASP A 13 0.36 -14.55 -0.36
C ASP A 13 0.51 -13.32 -1.26
N PHE A 14 1.51 -13.28 -2.15
CA PHE A 14 1.66 -12.18 -3.09
C PHE A 14 0.49 -12.08 -4.10
N GLU A 15 0.01 -13.21 -4.62
CA GLU A 15 -1.16 -13.24 -5.50
C GLU A 15 -2.41 -12.73 -4.77
N ARG A 16 -2.63 -13.18 -3.53
CA ARG A 16 -3.74 -12.68 -2.69
C ARG A 16 -3.64 -11.17 -2.51
N PHE A 17 -2.47 -10.65 -2.17
CA PHE A 17 -2.24 -9.21 -2.02
C PHE A 17 -2.64 -8.43 -3.28
N MET A 18 -2.15 -8.86 -4.45
CA MET A 18 -2.43 -8.18 -5.73
C MET A 18 -3.90 -8.28 -6.15
N VAL A 19 -4.54 -9.43 -5.91
CA VAL A 19 -5.97 -9.63 -6.19
C VAL A 19 -6.83 -8.76 -5.27
N THR A 20 -6.54 -8.74 -3.96
CA THR A 20 -7.24 -7.85 -3.01
C THR A 20 -7.06 -6.40 -3.41
N ALA A 21 -5.83 -5.95 -3.72
CA ALA A 21 -5.59 -4.57 -4.13
C ALA A 21 -6.37 -4.20 -5.40
N ARG A 22 -6.44 -5.09 -6.40
CA ARG A 22 -7.23 -4.89 -7.62
C ARG A 22 -8.73 -4.74 -7.28
N ASP A 23 -9.27 -5.67 -6.51
CA ASP A 23 -10.71 -5.76 -6.25
C ASP A 23 -11.21 -4.59 -5.42
N GLU A 24 -10.47 -4.22 -4.36
CA GLU A 24 -10.78 -3.05 -3.51
C GLU A 24 -10.71 -1.73 -4.30
N ALA A 25 -9.76 -1.63 -5.25
CA ALA A 25 -9.60 -0.46 -6.11
C ALA A 25 -10.59 -0.44 -7.30
N GLY A 26 -11.40 -1.49 -7.49
CA GLY A 26 -12.29 -1.61 -8.65
C GLY A 26 -11.57 -1.65 -10.00
N LEU A 27 -10.32 -2.12 -10.03
CA LEU A 27 -9.50 -2.17 -11.25
C LEU A 27 -9.79 -3.45 -12.05
N ALA A 28 -9.72 -3.36 -13.38
CA ALA A 28 -10.05 -4.50 -14.26
C ALA A 28 -9.01 -5.63 -14.22
N THR A 29 -7.74 -5.32 -13.93
CA THR A 29 -6.64 -6.30 -13.97
C THR A 29 -5.61 -6.07 -12.88
N THR A 30 -4.90 -7.13 -12.49
CA THR A 30 -3.77 -7.04 -11.55
C THR A 30 -2.57 -6.27 -12.14
N ASN A 31 -2.46 -6.18 -13.47
CA ASN A 31 -1.46 -5.34 -14.12
C ASN A 31 -1.72 -3.84 -13.89
N MET A 32 -2.98 -3.41 -13.85
CA MET A 32 -3.32 -2.04 -13.46
C MET A 32 -3.02 -1.80 -11.97
N ALA A 33 -3.37 -2.79 -11.12
CA ALA A 33 -3.08 -2.71 -9.69
C ALA A 33 -1.59 -2.65 -9.37
N TRP A 34 -0.72 -3.23 -10.21
CA TRP A 34 0.73 -3.17 -10.03
C TRP A 34 1.27 -1.75 -9.90
N ASN A 35 0.97 -0.87 -10.87
CA ASN A 35 1.50 0.50 -10.84
C ASN A 35 0.93 1.29 -9.65
N MET A 36 -0.33 1.04 -9.28
CA MET A 36 -0.96 1.63 -8.10
C MET A 36 -0.27 1.19 -6.81
N VAL A 37 -0.08 -0.12 -6.62
CA VAL A 37 0.61 -0.69 -5.46
C VAL A 37 2.03 -0.13 -5.34
N GLU A 38 2.79 -0.13 -6.44
CA GLU A 38 4.14 0.42 -6.47
C GLU A 38 4.13 1.91 -6.09
N GLY A 39 3.19 2.68 -6.63
CA GLY A 39 3.01 4.11 -6.32
C GLY A 39 2.71 4.35 -4.85
N VAL A 40 1.76 3.63 -4.26
CA VAL A 40 1.39 3.77 -2.84
C VAL A 40 2.55 3.38 -1.93
N LEU A 41 3.21 2.26 -2.19
CA LEU A 41 4.35 1.81 -1.37
C LEU A 41 5.53 2.79 -1.46
N HIS A 42 5.82 3.35 -2.63
CA HIS A 42 6.86 4.36 -2.82
C HIS A 42 6.52 5.68 -2.14
N MET A 43 5.30 6.19 -2.34
CA MET A 43 4.79 7.39 -1.68
C MET A 43 4.89 7.23 -0.16
N PHE A 44 4.44 6.10 0.38
CA PHE A 44 4.50 5.85 1.82
C PHE A 44 5.94 5.78 2.33
N ARG A 45 6.82 5.04 1.62
CA ARG A 45 8.24 4.90 1.97
C ARG A 45 8.98 6.24 2.06
N ARG A 46 8.64 7.23 1.23
CA ARG A 46 9.27 8.57 1.23
C ARG A 46 8.97 9.38 2.49
N ARG A 47 7.99 8.97 3.28
CA ARG A 47 7.59 9.59 4.56
C ARG A 47 8.17 8.87 5.77
N LEU A 48 9.03 7.86 5.57
CA LEU A 48 9.65 7.12 6.65
C LEU A 48 11.14 7.44 6.77
N SER A 49 11.61 7.52 8.01
CA SER A 49 13.04 7.41 8.26
C SER A 49 13.55 6.03 7.81
N THR A 50 14.85 5.90 7.55
CA THR A 50 15.41 4.59 7.17
C THR A 50 15.13 3.51 8.23
N ASN A 51 15.18 3.90 9.52
CA ASN A 51 14.90 2.96 10.60
C ASN A 51 13.43 2.49 10.60
N ASP A 52 12.49 3.43 10.43
CA ASP A 52 11.05 3.12 10.45
C ASP A 52 10.64 2.30 9.22
N ALA A 53 11.20 2.60 8.05
CA ALA A 53 10.98 1.83 6.84
C ALA A 53 11.43 0.36 6.99
N LEU A 54 12.60 0.12 7.61
CA LEU A 54 13.08 -1.24 7.86
C LEU A 54 12.24 -1.98 8.89
N ARG A 55 11.78 -1.30 9.95
CA ARG A 55 10.86 -1.88 10.94
C ARG A 55 9.52 -2.25 10.32
N PHE A 56 8.97 -1.38 9.47
CA PHE A 56 7.76 -1.66 8.71
C PHE A 56 7.96 -2.86 7.76
N ALA A 57 9.07 -2.85 7.00
CA ALA A 57 9.41 -3.91 6.05
C ALA A 57 9.54 -5.29 6.72
N ASP A 58 10.07 -5.35 7.94
CA ASP A 58 10.21 -6.59 8.72
C ASP A 58 8.87 -7.29 8.99
N GLN A 59 7.76 -6.56 9.02
CA GLN A 59 6.42 -7.14 9.22
C GLN A 59 5.75 -7.61 7.93
N LEU A 60 6.29 -7.27 6.75
CA LEU A 60 5.70 -7.61 5.46
C LEU A 60 6.05 -9.04 5.02
N PRO A 61 5.17 -9.74 4.27
CA PRO A 61 5.50 -10.99 3.59
C PRO A 61 6.70 -10.81 2.65
N PRO A 62 7.50 -11.86 2.39
CA PRO A 62 8.79 -11.74 1.71
C PRO A 62 8.77 -10.99 0.37
N VAL A 63 7.76 -11.23 -0.49
CA VAL A 63 7.68 -10.61 -1.82
C VAL A 63 7.19 -9.16 -1.72
N VAL A 64 6.22 -8.87 -0.85
CA VAL A 64 5.75 -7.49 -0.59
C VAL A 64 6.86 -6.65 0.03
N ARG A 65 7.65 -7.24 0.93
CA ARG A 65 8.87 -6.63 1.49
C ARG A 65 9.87 -6.26 0.40
N ALA A 66 10.12 -7.18 -0.53
CA ALA A 66 11.03 -6.94 -1.65
C ALA A 66 10.52 -5.79 -2.52
N LEU A 67 9.23 -5.77 -2.87
CA LEU A 67 8.60 -4.68 -3.61
C LEU A 67 8.72 -3.34 -2.87
N PHE A 68 8.44 -3.32 -1.56
CA PHE A 68 8.55 -2.11 -0.74
C PHE A 68 9.99 -1.57 -0.68
N LEU A 69 11.03 -2.40 -0.73
CA LEU A 69 12.43 -1.97 -0.68
C LEU A 69 13.07 -1.78 -2.07
N GLN A 70 12.39 -2.22 -3.13
CA GLN A 70 12.92 -2.23 -4.48
C GLN A 70 13.26 -0.81 -4.96
N HIS A 71 14.40 -0.70 -5.66
CA HIS A 71 14.92 0.53 -6.25
C HIS A 71 15.08 1.71 -5.28
N TRP A 72 15.13 1.45 -3.97
CA TRP A 72 15.28 2.51 -2.99
C TRP A 72 16.72 3.01 -2.90
N MET A 73 16.88 4.34 -2.97
CA MET A 73 18.09 5.04 -2.54
C MET A 73 17.75 5.78 -1.24
N PRO A 74 18.14 5.26 -0.07
CA PRO A 74 17.85 5.90 1.21
C PRO A 74 18.40 7.32 1.27
N SER A 75 17.63 8.22 1.87
CA SER A 75 18.00 9.60 2.16
C SER A 75 17.61 9.91 3.60
N ASP A 76 18.33 10.83 4.24
CA ASP A 76 17.96 11.34 5.56
C ASP A 76 16.78 12.32 5.49
N GLN A 77 16.40 12.77 4.28
CA GLN A 77 15.23 13.61 4.07
C GLN A 77 13.95 12.78 4.03
N VAL A 78 13.07 13.04 4.99
CA VAL A 78 11.71 12.51 5.06
C VAL A 78 10.75 13.56 4.51
N GLU A 79 9.93 13.18 3.54
CA GLU A 79 8.91 14.07 2.98
C GLU A 79 7.74 14.25 3.96
N PRO A 80 7.10 15.43 3.99
CA PRO A 80 5.90 15.63 4.80
C PRO A 80 4.74 14.77 4.27
N VAL A 81 3.78 14.44 5.15
CA VAL A 81 2.60 13.67 4.74
C VAL A 81 1.79 14.41 3.67
N GLY A 82 1.47 15.69 3.90
CA GLY A 82 0.62 16.46 2.99
C GLY A 82 -0.86 16.08 3.10
N SER A 83 -1.68 16.62 2.20
CA SER A 83 -3.09 16.30 2.05
C SER A 83 -3.31 15.02 1.24
N HIS A 84 -4.47 14.39 1.41
CA HIS A 84 -4.81 13.17 0.67
C HIS A 84 -4.71 13.33 -0.87
N ALA A 85 -5.11 14.49 -1.40
CA ALA A 85 -5.01 14.78 -2.83
C ALA A 85 -3.55 14.83 -3.30
N GLU A 86 -2.66 15.49 -2.56
CA GLU A 86 -1.22 15.54 -2.87
C GLU A 86 -0.59 14.14 -2.83
N LEU A 87 -1.01 13.29 -1.89
CA LEU A 87 -0.58 11.90 -1.83
C LEU A 87 -0.99 11.12 -3.07
N LEU A 88 -2.25 11.24 -3.48
CA LEU A 88 -2.77 10.56 -4.67
C LEU A 88 -2.10 11.04 -5.95
N ASP A 89 -1.82 12.35 -6.05
CA ASP A 89 -1.07 12.90 -7.18
C ASP A 89 0.35 12.34 -7.24
N GLU A 90 1.04 12.20 -6.10
CA GLU A 90 2.33 11.53 -6.02
C GLU A 90 2.24 10.06 -6.45
N VAL A 91 1.22 9.32 -5.96
CA VAL A 91 0.97 7.93 -6.36
C VAL A 91 0.81 7.81 -7.89
N ARG A 92 0.02 8.69 -8.50
CA ARG A 92 -0.26 8.71 -9.95
C ARG A 92 0.92 9.17 -10.78
N SER A 93 1.84 9.96 -10.20
CA SER A 93 3.05 10.43 -10.89
C SER A 93 4.02 9.28 -11.24
N LEU A 94 3.92 8.14 -10.56
CA LEU A 94 4.70 6.96 -10.91
C LEU A 94 4.15 6.35 -12.21
N ARG A 95 4.95 6.38 -13.29
CA ARG A 95 4.56 5.86 -14.62
C ARG A 95 3.21 6.46 -15.08
N PRO A 96 3.12 7.78 -15.24
CA PRO A 96 1.84 8.49 -15.36
C PRO A 96 0.96 8.00 -16.52
N GLU A 97 1.59 7.59 -17.63
CA GLU A 97 0.88 7.05 -18.81
C GLU A 97 0.22 5.67 -18.58
N HIS A 98 0.56 4.98 -17.49
CA HIS A 98 0.13 3.61 -17.21
C HIS A 98 -0.47 3.45 -15.80
N ASN A 99 -0.58 4.54 -15.04
CA ASN A 99 -1.03 4.50 -13.67
C ASN A 99 -2.46 5.02 -13.56
N PHE A 100 -3.38 4.08 -13.40
CA PHE A 100 -4.83 4.32 -13.33
C PHE A 100 -5.33 4.29 -11.88
N SER A 101 -4.49 4.74 -10.93
CA SER A 101 -4.84 4.72 -9.50
C SER A 101 -6.12 5.52 -9.22
N PRO A 102 -7.18 4.88 -8.69
CA PRO A 102 -8.41 5.55 -8.30
C PRO A 102 -8.21 6.39 -7.04
N ASP A 103 -9.26 7.12 -6.64
CA ASP A 103 -9.21 7.97 -5.44
C ASP A 103 -9.07 7.17 -4.13
N ASN A 104 -9.43 5.89 -4.13
CA ASN A 104 -9.29 4.99 -2.98
C ASN A 104 -8.02 4.12 -3.04
N ALA A 105 -7.00 4.53 -3.80
CA ALA A 105 -5.79 3.73 -4.02
C ALA A 105 -5.02 3.41 -2.72
N ILE A 106 -4.91 4.39 -1.82
CA ILE A 106 -4.14 4.25 -0.57
C ILE A 106 -4.87 3.25 0.36
N GLU A 107 -6.17 3.41 0.51
CA GLU A 107 -7.04 2.54 1.30
C GLU A 107 -7.05 1.12 0.75
N SER A 108 -7.15 0.96 -0.57
CA SER A 108 -7.17 -0.34 -1.25
C SER A 108 -5.88 -1.13 -0.99
N VAL A 109 -4.73 -0.47 -1.05
CA VAL A 109 -3.44 -1.09 -0.72
C VAL A 109 -3.33 -1.39 0.78
N GLY A 110 -3.89 -0.54 1.63
CA GLY A 110 -3.98 -0.79 3.07
C GLY A 110 -4.78 -2.05 3.41
N THR A 111 -5.95 -2.21 2.81
CA THR A 111 -6.79 -3.42 2.93
C THR A 111 -6.05 -4.65 2.40
N ALA A 112 -5.36 -4.51 1.27
CA ALA A 112 -4.57 -5.59 0.71
C ALA A 112 -3.42 -6.02 1.64
N LEU A 113 -2.70 -5.08 2.27
CA LEU A 113 -1.67 -5.41 3.26
C LEU A 113 -2.25 -6.18 4.44
N ARG A 114 -3.43 -5.77 4.96
CA ARG A 114 -4.11 -6.50 6.05
C ARG A 114 -4.56 -7.91 5.66
N SER A 115 -4.73 -8.22 4.38
CA SER A 115 -5.15 -9.56 3.92
C SER A 115 -4.01 -10.59 3.92
N VAL A 116 -2.75 -10.12 4.00
CA VAL A 116 -1.54 -10.97 3.91
C VAL A 116 -0.58 -10.80 5.08
N VAL A 117 -0.72 -9.74 5.88
CA VAL A 117 0.02 -9.55 7.14
C VAL A 117 -0.83 -10.11 8.29
N THR A 118 -0.21 -10.84 9.21
CA THR A 118 -0.89 -11.29 10.45
C THR A 118 -1.37 -10.09 11.26
N SER A 119 -2.50 -10.18 11.98
CA SER A 119 -3.01 -9.07 12.80
C SER A 119 -1.93 -8.47 13.71
N ASP A 120 -1.22 -9.29 14.48
CA ASP A 120 -0.13 -8.81 15.36
C ASP A 120 1.02 -8.15 14.58
N GLY A 121 1.35 -8.68 13.40
CA GLY A 121 2.36 -8.10 12.52
C GLY A 121 1.94 -6.76 11.96
N PHE A 122 0.66 -6.60 11.62
CA PHE A 122 0.13 -5.36 11.11
C PHE A 122 0.11 -4.28 12.21
N GLU A 123 -0.35 -4.63 13.41
CA GLU A 123 -0.31 -3.71 14.55
C GLU A 123 1.13 -3.29 14.88
N ARG A 124 2.10 -4.22 14.90
CA ARG A 124 3.52 -3.87 15.04
C ARG A 124 4.02 -2.94 13.93
N ALA A 125 3.56 -3.15 12.69
CA ALA A 125 3.91 -2.31 11.56
C ALA A 125 3.35 -0.89 11.71
N MET A 126 2.16 -0.75 12.33
CA MET A 126 1.54 0.55 12.61
C MET A 126 2.14 1.23 13.85
N ASP A 127 2.52 0.47 14.88
CA ASP A 127 3.06 0.99 16.14
C ASP A 127 4.37 1.78 15.95
N VAL A 128 5.16 1.41 14.94
CA VAL A 128 6.43 2.07 14.64
C VAL A 128 6.27 3.38 13.85
N LEU A 129 5.08 3.69 13.36
CA LEU A 129 4.84 4.87 12.52
C LEU A 129 4.48 6.10 13.36
N PRO A 130 4.83 7.32 12.90
CA PRO A 130 4.19 8.54 13.37
C PRO A 130 2.65 8.48 13.27
N PRO A 131 1.89 9.09 14.21
CA PRO A 131 0.43 9.08 14.17
C PRO A 131 -0.19 9.59 12.86
N GLU A 132 0.43 10.58 12.25
CA GLU A 132 0.01 11.13 10.94
C GLU A 132 0.08 10.11 9.81
N LEU A 133 1.03 9.17 9.87
CA LEU A 133 1.16 8.08 8.90
C LEU A 133 0.25 6.90 9.20
N ARG A 134 -0.01 6.61 10.48
CA ARG A 134 -1.02 5.61 10.86
C ARG A 134 -2.40 5.97 10.31
N ARG A 135 -2.78 7.25 10.36
CA ARG A 135 -4.07 7.75 9.84
C ARG A 135 -4.31 7.44 8.36
N LEU A 136 -3.26 7.31 7.55
CA LEU A 136 -3.38 6.89 6.15
C LEU A 136 -3.96 5.47 6.01
N TRP A 137 -3.82 4.64 7.05
CA TRP A 137 -4.22 3.24 7.07
C TRP A 137 -5.42 2.95 7.98
N GLU A 138 -5.95 3.98 8.65
CA GLU A 138 -7.04 3.88 9.65
C GLU A 138 -8.43 4.06 9.04
N ASN A 139 -8.56 4.56 7.80
CA ASN A 139 -9.87 4.88 7.21
C ASN A 139 -10.15 4.04 5.94
N PRO A 140 -11.11 3.10 5.96
CA PRO A 140 -11.52 2.35 4.78
C PRO A 140 -12.76 2.93 4.08
N ALA A 141 -13.22 4.15 4.41
CA ALA A 141 -14.48 4.63 3.85
C ALA A 141 -14.34 4.91 2.33
N PRO A 142 -15.06 4.20 1.45
CA PRO A 142 -15.08 4.53 0.03
C PRO A 142 -15.65 5.94 -0.14
N PHE A 143 -15.01 6.73 -1.00
CA PHE A 143 -15.62 7.97 -1.48
C PHE A 143 -16.92 7.59 -2.19
N THR A 144 -18.05 7.80 -1.51
CA THR A 144 -19.37 7.64 -2.11
C THR A 144 -19.65 8.93 -2.86
N SER A 145 -19.57 8.90 -4.20
CA SER A 145 -19.97 10.05 -5.01
C SER A 145 -21.38 10.49 -4.63
N PRO A 146 -21.60 11.78 -4.34
CA PRO A 146 -22.96 12.30 -4.27
C PRO A 146 -23.55 12.24 -5.68
N ASP A 147 -24.76 11.70 -5.79
CA ASP A 147 -25.65 11.76 -6.94
C ASP A 147 -25.36 10.80 -8.12
N THR A 148 -25.88 9.58 -8.01
CA THR A 148 -26.59 8.97 -9.14
C THR A 148 -28.08 9.27 -8.95
N PRO A 149 -28.72 10.14 -9.75
CA PRO A 149 -30.16 10.31 -9.65
C PRO A 149 -30.84 9.00 -10.06
N SER A 150 -31.62 8.46 -9.11
CA SER A 150 -32.59 7.40 -9.37
C SER A 150 -33.50 7.83 -10.53
N GLY A 151 -33.72 6.91 -11.46
CA GLY A 151 -34.38 7.18 -12.72
C GLY A 151 -35.76 7.83 -12.61
N ALA A 152 -36.11 8.49 -13.70
CA ALA A 152 -37.47 8.73 -14.16
C ALA A 152 -37.53 8.28 -15.62
#